data_AF-A0A527GJ72-F1
#
_entry.id   AF-A0A527GJ72-F1
#
_cell.length_a   1.000
_cell.length_b   1.000
_cell.length_c   1.000
_cell.angle_alpha   90.00
_cell.angle_beta   90.00
_cell.angle_gamma   90.00
#
_symmetry.space_group_name_H-M   'P 1'
#
loop_
_entity.id
_entity.type
_entity.pdbx_description
1 polymer ?
#
loop_
_entity_poly.entity_id
_entity_poly.type
_entity_poly.pdbx_seq_one_letter_code
_entity_poly.pdbx_strand_id
1 'polypeptide(L)'
;AVAAEALIEPHRAGRPGAPKVFFESVAVSDRLFVETMCRALHLRNFRNIGVDGLDLFFNYNPLINDHAGRALAEIRLMTRHLGEFGLAPAMLVCEITE
;
A
#
# COMPACT_ATOMS: atom_id res chain seq x y z
N ALA A 1 19.94 -2.19 -6.88
CA ALA A 1 19.09 -2.69 -5.79
C ALA A 1 18.07 -3.67 -6.39
N VAL A 2 17.62 -4.66 -5.62
CA VAL A 2 16.52 -5.55 -6.01
C VAL A 2 15.28 -5.07 -5.27
N ALA A 3 14.11 -5.15 -5.91
CA ALA A 3 12.88 -4.62 -5.36
C ALA A 3 11.71 -5.59 -5.54
N ALA A 4 10.70 -5.42 -4.70
CA ALA A 4 9.40 -6.07 -4.84
C ALA A 4 8.31 -5.01 -4.98
N GLU A 5 7.40 -5.23 -5.93
CA GLU A 5 6.20 -4.41 -6.09
C GLU A 5 5.06 -5.00 -5.25
N ALA A 6 4.45 -4.16 -4.43
CA ALA A 6 3.33 -4.53 -3.60
C ALA A 6 2.01 -4.41 -4.38
N LEU A 7 1.42 -5.56 -4.68
CA LEU A 7 0.16 -5.67 -5.39
C LEU A 7 -0.90 -6.32 -4.51
N ILE A 8 -2.15 -5.88 -4.66
CA ILE A 8 -3.31 -6.51 -4.02
C ILE A 8 -3.90 -7.56 -4.96
N GLU A 9 -4.30 -8.70 -4.43
CA GLU A 9 -5.17 -9.66 -5.12
C GLU A 9 -6.48 -9.76 -4.32
N PRO A 10 -7.55 -9.05 -4.72
CA PRO A 10 -8.82 -9.11 -4.01
C PRO A 10 -9.54 -10.42 -4.31
N HIS A 11 -10.16 -11.02 -3.30
CA HIS A 11 -10.93 -12.25 -3.43
C HIS A 11 -12.40 -12.03 -3.05
N ARG A 12 -13.33 -12.58 -3.81
CA ARG A 12 -14.76 -12.61 -3.48
C ARG A 12 -15.27 -14.04 -3.54
N ALA A 13 -15.79 -14.53 -2.41
CA ALA A 13 -16.21 -15.93 -2.25
C ALA A 13 -15.12 -16.93 -2.71
N GLY A 14 -13.86 -16.66 -2.33
CA GLY A 14 -12.70 -17.50 -2.65
C GLY A 14 -12.23 -17.44 -4.11
N ARG A 15 -12.77 -16.54 -4.94
CA ARG A 15 -12.31 -16.34 -6.31
C ARG A 15 -11.51 -15.04 -6.44
N PRO A 16 -10.32 -15.06 -7.06
CA PRO A 16 -9.55 -13.85 -7.30
C PRO A 16 -10.29 -12.95 -8.29
N GLY A 17 -10.14 -11.63 -8.11
CA GLY A 17 -10.69 -10.60 -8.97
C GLY A 17 -9.63 -9.60 -9.40
N ALA A 18 -9.90 -8.85 -10.47
CA ALA A 18 -9.01 -7.80 -10.93
C ALA A 18 -9.00 -6.61 -9.93
N PRO A 19 -7.82 -6.10 -9.53
CA PRO A 19 -7.72 -4.95 -8.60
C PRO A 19 -8.52 -3.73 -9.07
N LYS A 20 -8.45 -3.41 -10.36
CA LYS A 20 -9.22 -2.30 -10.96
C LYS A 20 -10.72 -2.43 -10.71
N VAL A 21 -11.30 -3.60 -10.99
CA VAL A 21 -12.74 -3.86 -10.78
C VAL A 21 -13.10 -3.76 -9.29
N PHE A 22 -12.23 -4.26 -8.41
CA PHE A 22 -12.42 -4.11 -6.97
C PHE A 22 -12.46 -2.64 -6.56
N PHE A 23 -11.44 -1.84 -6.88
CA PHE A 23 -11.38 -0.44 -6.49
C PHE A 23 -12.50 0.42 -7.11
N GLU A 24 -12.90 0.15 -8.35
CA GLU A 24 -14.06 0.80 -8.99
C GLU A 24 -15.38 0.50 -8.27
N SER A 25 -15.48 -0.68 -7.62
CA SER A 25 -16.67 -1.07 -6.85
C SER A 25 -16.74 -0.47 -5.44
N VAL A 26 -15.65 0.12 -4.94
CA VAL A 26 -15.60 0.73 -3.61
C VAL A 26 -16.32 2.08 -3.61
N ALA A 27 -17.24 2.24 -2.65
CA ALA A 27 -17.95 3.49 -2.43
C ALA A 27 -16.97 4.65 -2.17
N VAL A 28 -17.27 5.84 -2.70
CA VAL A 28 -16.35 6.99 -2.63
C VAL A 28 -15.92 7.31 -1.20
N SER A 29 -16.84 7.22 -0.23
CA SER A 29 -16.57 7.44 1.20
C SER A 29 -15.51 6.50 1.78
N ASP A 30 -15.36 5.31 1.18
CA ASP A 30 -14.56 4.21 1.74
C ASP A 30 -13.22 4.06 1.02
N ARG A 31 -13.02 4.74 -0.13
CA ARG A 31 -11.82 4.60 -0.96
C ARG A 31 -10.54 4.88 -0.20
N LEU A 32 -10.50 5.96 0.57
CA LEU A 32 -9.32 6.31 1.38
C LEU A 32 -9.02 5.20 2.39
N PHE A 33 -10.03 4.69 3.09
CA PHE A 33 -9.86 3.62 4.06
C PHE A 33 -9.33 2.34 3.41
N VAL A 34 -9.90 1.93 2.27
CA VAL A 34 -9.48 0.72 1.55
C VAL A 34 -8.03 0.85 1.06
N GLU A 35 -7.66 2.00 0.50
CA GLU A 35 -6.29 2.32 0.08
C GLU A 35 -5.29 2.24 1.24
N THR A 36 -5.61 2.88 2.38
CA THR A 36 -4.79 2.80 3.59
C THR A 36 -4.65 1.36 4.08
N MET A 37 -5.74 0.59 4.05
CA MET A 37 -5.74 -0.82 4.45
C MET A 37 -4.83 -1.66 3.55
N CYS A 38 -4.90 -1.50 2.22
CA CYS A 38 -4.02 -2.20 1.29
C CYS A 38 -2.54 -1.90 1.58
N ARG A 39 -2.18 -0.63 1.74
CA ARG A 39 -0.82 -0.23 2.12
C ARG A 39 -0.37 -0.85 3.45
N ALA A 40 -1.23 -0.85 4.46
CA ALA A 40 -0.93 -1.47 5.75
C ALA A 40 -0.70 -2.99 5.62
N LEU A 41 -1.48 -3.69 4.78
CA LEU A 41 -1.27 -5.11 4.48
C LEU A 41 0.07 -5.36 3.81
N HIS A 42 0.45 -4.53 2.83
CA HIS A 42 1.74 -4.64 2.15
C HIS A 42 2.92 -4.51 3.12
N LEU A 43 2.91 -3.49 3.97
CA LEU A 43 3.96 -3.28 4.97
C LEU A 43 4.08 -4.48 5.93
N ARG A 44 2.94 -4.99 6.43
CA ARG A 44 2.91 -6.13 7.36
C ARG A 44 3.34 -7.44 6.71
N ASN A 45 3.12 -7.59 5.41
CA ASN A 45 3.49 -8.78 4.65
C ASN A 45 4.96 -8.79 4.22
N PHE A 46 5.66 -7.65 4.25
CA PHE A 46 7.03 -7.53 3.76
C PHE A 46 7.98 -8.59 4.33
N ARG A 47 7.94 -8.81 5.65
CA ARG A 47 8.75 -9.83 6.32
C ARG A 47 8.55 -11.26 5.82
N ASN A 48 7.41 -11.56 5.18
CA ASN A 48 7.09 -12.89 4.67
C ASN A 48 7.79 -13.17 3.32
N ILE A 49 8.40 -12.16 2.68
CA ILE A 49 9.18 -12.34 1.45
C ILE A 49 10.45 -13.15 1.73
N GLY A 50 11.02 -13.02 2.94
CA GLY A 50 12.18 -13.79 3.38
C GLY A 50 13.49 -13.41 2.68
N VAL A 51 13.58 -12.19 2.13
CA VAL A 51 14.77 -11.66 1.45
C VAL A 51 15.12 -10.30 2.05
N ASP A 52 16.35 -10.17 2.54
CA ASP A 52 16.84 -8.94 3.14
C ASP A 52 17.23 -7.89 2.09
N GLY A 53 17.11 -6.61 2.46
CA GLY A 53 17.60 -5.49 1.65
C GLY A 53 16.81 -5.20 0.38
N LEU A 54 15.56 -5.67 0.28
CA LEU A 54 14.64 -5.32 -0.80
C LEU A 54 14.05 -3.93 -0.61
N ASP A 55 13.97 -3.17 -1.70
CA ASP A 55 13.09 -2.01 -1.75
C ASP A 55 11.64 -2.48 -1.99
N LEU A 56 10.68 -1.81 -1.36
CA LEU A 56 9.25 -2.07 -1.49
C LEU A 56 8.57 -0.93 -2.23
N PHE A 57 8.12 -1.23 -3.44
CA PHE A 57 7.30 -0.33 -4.25
C PHE A 57 5.85 -0.47 -3.82
N PHE A 58 5.15 0.64 -3.61
CA PHE A 58 3.73 0.65 -3.31
C PHE A 58 3.01 1.79 -4.03
N ASN A 59 1.81 1.49 -4.50
CA ASN A 59 0.97 2.43 -5.22
C ASN A 59 0.34 3.48 -4.28
N TYR A 60 0.29 4.72 -4.76
CA TYR A 60 -0.36 5.86 -4.10
C TYR A 60 -1.13 6.69 -5.14
N ASN A 61 -2.45 6.74 -4.99
CA ASN A 61 -3.31 7.55 -5.84
C ASN A 61 -3.60 8.93 -5.19
N PRO A 62 -3.04 10.04 -5.73
CA PRO A 62 -3.22 11.37 -5.16
C PRO A 62 -4.66 11.90 -5.31
N LEU A 63 -5.48 11.33 -6.21
CA LEU A 63 -6.87 11.74 -6.41
C LEU A 63 -7.81 11.22 -5.31
N ILE A 64 -7.41 10.16 -4.59
CA ILE A 64 -8.19 9.63 -3.47
C ILE A 64 -7.89 10.41 -2.18
N ASN A 65 -6.66 10.87 -2.03
CA ASN A 65 -6.21 11.69 -0.91
C ASN A 65 -5.81 13.09 -1.39
N ASP A 66 -6.85 13.85 -1.77
CA ASP A 66 -6.76 15.18 -2.41
C ASP A 66 -6.33 16.31 -1.46
N HIS A 67 -6.14 16.02 -0.18
CA HIS A 67 -5.73 16.99 0.82
C HIS A 67 -4.32 16.69 1.32
N ALA A 68 -3.35 17.54 0.97
CA ALA A 68 -1.93 17.37 1.28
C ALA A 68 -1.65 17.07 2.78
N GLY A 69 -2.40 17.68 3.70
CA GLY A 69 -2.25 17.41 5.13
C GLY A 69 -2.66 15.99 5.54
N ARG A 70 -3.67 15.42 4.87
CA ARG A 70 -4.16 14.04 5.12
C ARG A 70 -3.18 13.04 4.51
N ALA A 71 -2.73 13.27 3.28
CA ALA A 71 -1.65 12.52 2.62
C ALA A 71 -0.42 12.37 3.51
N LEU A 72 0.08 13.49 4.01
CA LEU A 72 1.28 13.50 4.84
C LEU A 72 1.05 12.84 6.22
N ALA A 73 -0.15 12.98 6.79
CA ALA A 73 -0.51 12.28 8.03
C ALA A 73 -0.55 10.76 7.85
N GLU A 74 -1.04 10.29 6.72
CA GLU A 74 -1.08 8.87 6.38
C GLU A 74 0.32 8.29 6.19
N ILE A 75 1.18 8.96 5.42
CA ILE A 75 2.58 8.56 5.25
C ILE A 75 3.28 8.48 6.62
N ARG A 76 3.07 9.48 7.49
CA ARG A 76 3.61 9.46 8.87
C ARG A 76 3.05 8.32 9.73
N LEU A 77 1.81 7.93 9.52
CA LEU A 77 1.21 6.80 10.24
C LEU A 77 1.82 5.48 9.77
N MET A 78 2.02 5.32 8.46
CA MET A 78 2.71 4.17 7.88
C MET A 78 4.17 4.08 8.34
N THR A 79 4.89 5.20 8.42
CA THR A 79 6.32 5.17 8.78
C THR A 79 6.60 4.90 10.25
N ARG A 80 5.63 5.15 11.15
CA ARG A 80 5.79 4.98 12.60
C ARG A 80 6.08 3.54 13.03
N HIS A 81 5.60 2.54 12.28
CA HIS A 81 5.71 1.13 12.64
C HIS A 81 6.64 0.32 11.73
N LEU A 82 7.40 0.95 10.84
CA LEU A 82 8.23 0.22 9.85
C LEU A 82 9.26 -0.70 10.49
N GLY A 83 9.85 -0.31 11.63
CA GLY A 83 10.78 -1.14 12.36
C GLY A 83 10.17 -2.46 12.84
N GLU A 84 8.86 -2.49 13.14
CA GLU A 84 8.14 -3.72 13.52
C GLU A 84 8.01 -4.70 12.34
N PHE A 85 8.18 -4.20 11.10
CA PHE A 85 8.06 -4.97 9.86
C PHE A 85 9.41 -5.24 9.19
N GLY A 86 10.53 -4.85 9.83
CA GLY A 86 11.86 -4.99 9.24
C GLY A 86 12.14 -4.02 8.09
N LEU A 87 11.42 -2.89 8.05
CA LEU A 87 11.55 -1.87 7.02
C LEU A 87 12.24 -0.62 7.57
N ALA A 88 13.12 -0.04 6.76
CA ALA A 88 13.61 1.33 6.96
C ALA A 88 12.89 2.28 5.99
N PRO A 89 12.69 3.57 6.33
CA PRO A 89 12.04 4.53 5.42
C PRO A 89 12.68 4.62 4.04
N ALA A 90 14.00 4.46 3.95
CA ALA A 90 14.75 4.51 2.69
C ALA A 90 14.48 3.32 1.75
N MET A 91 13.87 2.24 2.25
CA MET A 91 13.48 1.06 1.46
C MET A 91 12.10 1.23 0.81
N LEU A 92 11.36 2.30 1.13
CA LEU A 92 10.02 2.52 0.59
C LEU A 92 10.07 3.38 -0.67
N VAL A 93 9.47 2.88 -1.74
CA VAL A 93 9.30 3.62 -3.00
C VAL A 93 7.82 3.85 -3.25
N CYS A 94 7.41 5.11 -3.19
CA CYS A 94 6.02 5.53 -3.42
C CYS A 94 5.80 5.75 -4.92
N GLU A 95 4.97 4.92 -5.54
CA GLU A 95 4.59 5.04 -6.94
C GLU A 95 3.32 5.88 -7.06
N ILE A 96 3.40 6.98 -7.79
CA ILE A 96 2.23 7.78 -8.15
C ILE A 96 1.69 7.24 -9.47
N THR A 97 0.47 6.74 -9.46
CA THR A 97 -0.22 6.26 -10.66
C THR A 97 -0.53 7.43 -11.60
N GLU A 98 -0.23 7.27 -12.89
CA GLU A 98 -0.49 8.24 -13.98
C GLU A 98 -1.99 8.56 -14.17
#